data_AF-A0ABD1XKH4-F1
#
_entry.id   AF-A0ABD1XKH4-F1
#
_cell.length_a   1.000
_cell.length_b   1.000
_cell.length_c   1.000
_cell.angle_alpha   90.00
_cell.angle_beta   90.00
_cell.angle_gamma   90.00
#
_symmetry.space_group_name_H-M   'P 1'
#
loop_
_entity.id
_entity.type
_entity.pdbx_description
1 polymer ?
#
loop_
_entity_poly.entity_id
_entity_poly.type
_entity_poly.pdbx_seq_one_letter_code
_entity_poly.pdbx_strand_id
1 'polypeptide(L)'
;MLEWQLMDNSDSGASLHYRDTNSSSKDEVDSDNDIDDLFEVWAMVSGSRYVEERVWFQRSTEFMERFFINYLDSSFRQVLRMDKRTFLKSLDRLKDHSIFHNESSHPQAPVVVQLVVALDRLGHEENGVCIE
;
A
#
# COMPACT_ATOMS: atom_id res chain seq x y z
N MET A 1 21.76 -21.86 39.96
CA MET A 1 20.74 -22.90 39.71
C MET A 1 20.16 -22.61 38.33
N LEU A 2 20.31 -23.38 37.25
CA LEU A 2 21.02 -24.61 36.87
C LEU A 2 21.17 -24.48 35.33
N GLU A 3 22.38 -24.48 34.79
CA GLU A 3 23.00 -25.58 34.03
C GLU A 3 22.07 -26.36 33.09
N TRP A 4 22.32 -26.20 31.79
CA TRP A 4 21.81 -27.06 30.72
C TRP A 4 22.60 -28.36 30.69
N GLN A 5 22.01 -29.44 31.20
CA GLN A 5 22.62 -30.76 31.13
C GLN A 5 21.89 -31.61 30.09
N LEU A 6 22.66 -32.02 29.07
CA LEU A 6 22.36 -33.12 28.17
C LEU A 6 21.87 -34.35 28.96
N MET A 7 20.81 -34.98 28.48
CA MET A 7 20.68 -36.44 28.55
C MET A 7 20.00 -36.92 27.26
N ASP A 8 20.84 -37.49 26.40
CA ASP A 8 20.48 -38.58 25.50
C ASP A 8 19.88 -39.71 26.33
N ASN A 9 18.73 -40.24 25.92
CA ASN A 9 18.36 -41.61 26.23
C ASN A 9 17.29 -42.12 25.27
N SER A 10 17.71 -43.13 24.53
CA SER A 10 16.97 -43.96 23.60
C SER A 10 15.79 -44.71 24.24
N ASP A 11 14.82 -44.98 23.36
CA ASP A 11 13.94 -46.15 23.28
C ASP A 11 12.72 -46.24 24.21
N SER A 12 11.53 -46.30 23.60
CA SER A 12 10.43 -47.21 23.95
C SER A 12 9.23 -46.96 23.01
N GLY A 13 8.96 -47.95 22.16
CA GLY A 13 7.89 -47.90 21.17
C GLY A 13 6.50 -47.65 21.74
N ALA A 14 5.76 -46.77 21.07
CA ALA A 14 4.30 -46.68 21.17
C ALA A 14 3.71 -46.86 19.78
N SER A 15 3.05 -47.99 19.57
CA SER A 15 2.29 -48.32 18.36
C SER A 15 1.18 -47.28 18.16
N LEU A 16 1.36 -46.40 17.17
CA LEU A 16 0.32 -45.48 16.73
C LEU A 16 -0.67 -46.24 15.88
N HIS A 17 -1.71 -46.76 16.53
CA HIS A 17 -2.89 -47.29 15.87
C HIS A 17 -3.59 -46.13 15.17
N TYR A 18 -3.34 -45.96 13.86
CA TYR A 18 -4.14 -45.07 13.02
C TYR A 18 -5.58 -45.59 13.04
N ARG A 19 -6.44 -44.87 13.76
CA ARG A 19 -7.88 -45.12 13.77
C ARG A 19 -8.46 -44.28 12.65
N ASP A 20 -8.65 -44.90 11.49
CA ASP A 20 -9.47 -44.36 10.42
C ASP A 20 -10.87 -44.11 10.98
N THR A 21 -11.20 -42.84 11.20
CA THR A 21 -12.58 -42.39 11.31
C THR A 21 -12.86 -41.53 10.10
N ASN A 22 -13.09 -42.24 8.99
CA ASN A 22 -13.89 -41.74 7.90
C ASN A 22 -15.29 -41.40 8.46
N SER A 23 -15.49 -40.13 8.81
CA SER A 23 -16.81 -39.52 8.88
C SER A 23 -16.73 -38.24 8.06
N SER A 24 -16.68 -38.42 6.74
CA SER A 24 -16.98 -37.35 5.79
C SER A 24 -18.47 -37.05 5.90
N SER A 25 -18.85 -36.30 6.93
CA SER A 25 -20.09 -35.56 6.94
C SER A 25 -19.88 -34.39 5.99
N LYS A 26 -20.25 -34.59 4.73
CA LYS A 26 -20.40 -33.51 3.76
C LYS A 26 -21.64 -32.71 4.13
N ASP A 27 -21.52 -31.88 5.15
CA ASP A 27 -22.33 -30.68 5.23
C ASP A 27 -21.63 -29.68 4.30
N GLU A 28 -21.89 -29.81 3.00
CA GLU A 28 -21.53 -28.80 2.02
C GLU A 28 -22.38 -27.57 2.35
N VAL A 29 -21.78 -26.68 3.14
CA VAL A 29 -22.31 -25.35 3.42
C VAL A 29 -22.49 -24.67 2.08
N ASP A 30 -23.68 -24.15 1.87
CA ASP A 30 -24.21 -23.47 0.69
C ASP A 30 -23.51 -22.10 0.47
N SER A 31 -22.18 -22.10 0.45
CA SER A 31 -21.32 -20.90 0.36
C SER A 31 -21.39 -20.21 -1.00
N ASP A 32 -21.91 -20.88 -2.03
CA ASP A 32 -22.08 -20.28 -3.36
C ASP A 32 -23.18 -19.21 -3.34
N ASN A 33 -24.26 -19.42 -2.57
CA ASN A 33 -25.34 -18.45 -2.40
C ASN A 33 -24.87 -17.20 -1.65
N ASP A 34 -23.99 -17.33 -0.66
CA ASP A 34 -23.42 -16.19 0.07
C ASP A 34 -22.54 -15.29 -0.82
N ILE A 35 -21.85 -15.88 -1.80
CA ILE A 35 -21.00 -15.14 -2.76
C ILE A 35 -21.87 -14.39 -3.78
N ASP A 36 -22.92 -15.03 -4.27
CA ASP A 36 -23.86 -14.42 -5.21
C ASP A 36 -24.64 -13.27 -4.55
N ASP A 37 -25.08 -13.45 -3.31
CA ASP A 37 -25.72 -12.39 -2.51
C ASP A 37 -24.76 -11.21 -2.28
N LEU A 38 -23.48 -11.48 -1.98
CA LEU A 38 -22.47 -10.43 -1.82
C LEU A 38 -22.21 -9.67 -3.12
N PHE A 39 -22.21 -10.36 -4.26
CA PHE A 39 -22.05 -9.75 -5.58
C PHE A 39 -23.24 -8.85 -5.94
N GLU A 40 -24.45 -9.29 -5.60
CA GLU A 40 -25.68 -8.50 -5.78
C GLU A 40 -25.65 -7.20 -4.95
N VAL A 41 -25.30 -7.29 -3.66
CA VAL A 41 -25.16 -6.10 -2.80
C VAL A 41 -24.09 -5.15 -3.35
N TRP A 42 -22.94 -5.67 -3.80
CA TRP A 42 -21.88 -4.85 -4.37
C TRP A 42 -22.32 -4.14 -5.66
N ALA A 43 -23.08 -4.81 -6.52
CA ALA A 43 -23.63 -4.24 -7.74
C ALA A 43 -24.63 -3.12 -7.43
N MET A 44 -25.50 -3.31 -6.43
CA MET A 44 -26.44 -2.28 -5.97
C MET A 44 -25.71 -1.04 -5.40
N VAL A 45 -24.68 -1.24 -4.56
CA VAL A 45 -23.88 -0.14 -3.99
C VAL A 45 -23.08 0.58 -5.08
N SER A 46 -22.52 -0.15 -6.03
CA SER A 46 -21.75 0.42 -7.13
C SER A 46 -22.62 1.18 -8.12
N GLY A 47 -23.86 0.73 -8.36
CA GLY A 47 -24.85 1.45 -9.17
C GLY A 47 -25.44 2.68 -8.48
N SER A 48 -25.54 2.67 -7.14
CA SER A 48 -26.02 3.81 -6.35
C SER A 48 -24.94 4.87 -6.07
N ARG A 49 -23.67 4.57 -6.34
CA ARG A 49 -22.51 5.47 -6.16
C ARG A 49 -22.64 6.84 -6.85
N TYR A 50 -23.50 6.94 -7.86
CA TYR A 50 -23.71 8.16 -8.64
C TYR A 50 -25.14 8.71 -8.55
N VAL A 51 -25.93 8.27 -7.56
CA VAL A 51 -27.30 8.76 -7.33
C VAL A 51 -27.30 10.16 -6.72
N GLU A 52 -26.26 10.51 -5.96
CA GLU A 52 -26.04 11.86 -5.44
C GLU A 52 -25.10 12.68 -6.34
N GLU A 53 -25.30 13.99 -6.36
CA GLU A 53 -24.41 14.92 -7.07
C GLU A 53 -23.00 14.80 -6.49
N ARG A 54 -22.00 14.62 -7.38
CA ARG A 54 -20.61 14.59 -6.96
C ARG A 54 -20.21 15.95 -6.39
N VAL A 55 -20.07 16.02 -5.06
CA VAL A 55 -19.47 17.17 -4.41
C VAL A 55 -17.98 17.18 -4.75
N TRP A 56 -17.54 18.21 -5.47
CA TRP A 56 -16.12 18.43 -5.74
C TRP A 56 -15.42 18.78 -4.42
N PHE A 57 -14.71 17.81 -3.85
CA PHE A 57 -13.85 18.08 -2.72
C PHE A 57 -12.51 18.63 -3.25
N GLN A 58 -12.11 19.81 -2.77
CA GLN A 58 -10.78 20.33 -3.04
C GLN A 58 -9.77 19.40 -2.38
N ARG A 59 -8.85 18.83 -3.16
CA ARG A 59 -7.74 18.08 -2.57
C ARG A 59 -6.92 19.03 -1.70
N SER A 60 -6.80 18.71 -0.42
CA SER A 60 -6.09 19.55 0.54
C SER A 60 -4.63 19.73 0.12
N THR A 61 -4.20 20.99 -0.05
CA THR A 61 -2.79 21.34 -0.22
C THR A 61 -2.00 21.27 1.08
N GLU A 62 -2.68 21.04 2.22
CA GLU A 62 -2.04 20.92 3.55
C GLU A 62 -0.90 19.91 3.59
N PHE A 63 -0.99 18.83 2.79
CA PHE A 63 0.09 17.86 2.68
C PHE A 63 1.41 18.56 2.30
N MET A 64 1.38 19.54 1.38
CA MET A 64 2.55 20.28 0.94
C MET A 64 3.12 21.16 2.05
N GLU A 65 2.26 21.85 2.80
CA GLU A 65 2.69 22.68 3.93
C GLU A 65 3.37 21.82 5.01
N ARG A 66 2.80 20.66 5.31
CA ARG A 66 3.40 19.68 6.23
C ARG A 66 4.73 19.12 5.68
N PHE A 67 4.81 18.89 4.37
CA PHE A 67 6.00 18.35 3.71
C PHE A 67 7.17 19.35 3.71
N PHE A 68 6.92 20.62 3.39
CA PHE A 68 7.96 21.64 3.25
C PHE A 68 8.41 22.24 4.58
N ILE A 69 7.48 22.43 5.52
CA ILE A 69 7.76 23.19 6.75
C ILE A 69 8.29 22.27 7.86
N ASN A 70 7.82 21.03 7.97
CA ASN A 70 7.97 20.25 9.21
C ASN A 70 8.97 19.08 9.17
N TYR A 71 9.55 18.72 8.02
CA TYR A 71 10.42 17.55 7.96
C TYR A 71 11.88 17.86 8.32
N LEU A 72 12.37 17.18 9.37
CA LEU A 72 13.80 17.01 9.65
C LEU A 72 14.46 16.24 8.49
N ASP A 73 15.74 16.53 8.22
CA ASP A 73 16.49 15.91 7.10
C ASP A 73 16.44 14.38 7.11
N SER A 74 16.38 13.76 8.30
CA SER A 74 16.25 12.31 8.47
C SER A 74 14.94 11.77 7.91
N SER A 75 13.83 12.41 8.25
CA SER A 75 12.51 12.03 7.76
C SER A 75 12.37 12.31 6.26
N PHE A 76 13.01 13.37 5.75
CA PHE A 76 12.96 13.73 4.33
C PHE A 76 13.62 12.66 3.48
N ARG A 77 14.76 12.14 3.95
CA ARG A 77 15.46 11.01 3.34
C ARG A 77 14.68 9.71 3.44
N GLN A 78 13.89 9.49 4.48
CA GLN A 78 13.06 8.29 4.60
C GLN A 78 11.94 8.28 3.53
N VAL A 79 11.31 9.44 3.30
CA VAL A 79 10.18 9.56 2.38
C VAL A 79 10.64 9.63 0.92
N LEU A 80 11.59 10.51 0.60
CA LEU A 80 12.02 10.75 -0.78
C LEU A 80 13.27 9.98 -1.19
N ARG A 81 13.83 9.17 -0.28
CA ARG A 81 15.09 8.41 -0.47
C ARG A 81 16.28 9.27 -0.92
N MET A 82 16.20 10.60 -0.71
CA MET A 82 17.17 11.58 -1.14
C MET A 82 17.37 12.67 -0.08
N ASP A 83 18.59 13.20 0.02
CA ASP A 83 18.90 14.32 0.90
C ASP A 83 18.27 15.62 0.40
N LYS A 84 17.83 16.48 1.33
CA LYS A 84 17.19 17.78 1.03
C LYS A 84 18.06 18.69 0.15
N ARG A 85 19.37 18.71 0.39
CA ARG A 85 20.31 19.49 -0.43
C ARG A 85 20.37 19.02 -1.88
N THR A 86 20.34 17.71 -2.09
CA THR A 86 20.36 17.13 -3.43
C THR A 86 19.02 17.37 -4.13
N PHE A 87 17.91 17.26 -3.40
CA PHE A 87 16.59 17.63 -3.89
C PHE A 87 16.54 19.07 -4.40
N LEU A 88 17.01 20.03 -3.60
CA LEU A 88 17.02 21.45 -3.98
C LEU A 88 17.88 21.72 -5.21
N LYS A 89 19.02 21.03 -5.37
CA LYS A 89 19.84 21.11 -6.59
C LYS A 89 19.13 20.56 -7.82
N SER A 90 18.44 19.43 -7.68
CA SER A 90 17.65 18.86 -8.77
C SER A 90 16.49 19.76 -9.15
N LEU A 91 15.81 20.32 -8.15
CA LEU A 91 14.73 21.27 -8.34
C LEU A 91 15.22 22.51 -9.11
N ASP A 92 16.34 23.10 -8.73
CA ASP A 92 16.87 24.29 -9.41
C ASP A 92 17.19 24.04 -10.88
N ARG A 93 17.58 22.81 -11.23
CA ARG A 93 17.84 22.40 -12.63
C ARG A 93 16.58 22.08 -13.43
N LEU A 94 15.53 21.61 -12.76
CA LEU A 94 14.31 21.12 -13.39
C LEU A 94 13.17 22.17 -13.39
N LYS A 95 13.27 23.22 -12.57
CA LYS A 95 12.24 24.23 -12.39
C LYS A 95 11.83 24.96 -13.67
N ASP A 96 12.72 25.04 -14.66
CA ASP A 96 12.49 25.76 -15.92
C ASP A 96 12.22 24.79 -17.10
N HIS A 97 12.15 23.49 -16.83
CA HIS A 97 12.01 22.48 -17.89
C HIS A 97 10.54 22.42 -18.37
N SER A 98 10.33 22.44 -19.68
CA SER A 98 9.00 22.51 -20.30
C SER A 98 8.08 21.35 -19.91
N ILE A 99 8.63 20.17 -19.60
CA ILE A 99 7.83 18.98 -19.23
C ILE A 99 7.01 19.16 -17.94
N PHE A 100 7.44 20.06 -17.05
CA PHE A 100 6.74 20.33 -15.79
C PHE A 100 5.78 21.52 -15.89
N HIS A 101 5.66 22.10 -17.08
CA HIS A 101 4.76 23.20 -17.38
C HIS A 101 3.77 22.76 -18.44
N ASN A 102 2.53 23.18 -18.27
CA ASN A 102 1.48 22.94 -19.24
C ASN A 102 0.75 24.26 -19.51
N GLU A 103 0.56 24.56 -20.79
CA GLU A 103 -0.16 25.73 -21.30
C GLU A 103 -1.68 25.48 -21.42
N SER A 104 -2.21 24.47 -20.73
CA SER A 104 -3.63 24.13 -20.79
C SER A 104 -4.49 24.92 -19.80
N SER A 105 -5.82 24.88 -20.01
CA SER A 105 -6.82 25.45 -19.11
C SER A 105 -6.82 24.84 -17.70
N HIS A 106 -6.17 23.69 -17.51
CA HIS A 106 -6.02 23.04 -16.22
C HIS A 106 -4.54 23.07 -15.82
N PRO A 107 -4.12 23.99 -14.93
CA PRO A 107 -2.72 24.16 -14.57
C PRO A 107 -2.20 22.91 -13.84
N GLN A 108 -0.97 22.53 -14.14
CA GLN A 108 -0.28 21.50 -13.37
C GLN A 108 0.09 22.03 -11.98
N ALA A 109 0.26 21.12 -11.02
CA ALA A 109 0.78 21.47 -9.70
C ALA A 109 2.18 22.12 -9.81
N PRO A 110 2.64 22.92 -8.83
CA PRO A 110 3.98 23.49 -8.87
C PRO A 110 5.06 22.40 -9.04
N VAL A 111 6.12 22.68 -9.81
CA VAL A 111 7.19 21.71 -10.17
C VAL A 111 7.75 20.99 -8.94
N VAL A 112 7.93 21.74 -7.86
CA VAL A 112 8.34 21.27 -6.54
C VAL A 112 7.49 20.09 -6.05
N VAL A 113 6.17 20.20 -6.20
CA VAL A 113 5.17 19.24 -5.74
C VAL A 113 5.15 18.02 -6.64
N GLN A 114 5.24 18.24 -7.96
CA GLN A 114 5.34 17.15 -8.93
C GLN A 114 6.55 16.27 -8.61
N LEU A 115 7.69 16.88 -8.29
CA LEU A 115 8.92 16.16 -7.96
C LEU A 115 8.83 15.43 -6.62
N VAL A 116 8.24 16.05 -5.60
CA VAL A 116 8.00 15.39 -4.30
C VAL A 116 7.11 14.15 -4.49
N VAL A 117 5.98 14.28 -5.18
CA VAL A 117 5.05 13.16 -5.40
C VAL A 117 5.69 12.06 -6.24
N ALA A 118 6.47 12.41 -7.27
CA ALA A 118 7.16 11.43 -8.09
C ALA A 118 8.18 10.62 -7.30
N LEU A 119 8.98 11.30 -6.47
CA LEU A 119 10.00 10.66 -5.63
C LEU A 119 9.40 9.87 -4.47
N ASP A 120 8.32 10.36 -3.86
CA ASP A 120 7.56 9.66 -2.83
C ASP A 120 7.00 8.34 -3.38
N ARG A 121 6.36 8.39 -4.55
CA ARG A 121 5.88 7.18 -5.24
C ARG A 121 7.01 6.23 -5.59
N LEU A 122 8.12 6.75 -6.15
CA LEU A 122 9.29 5.93 -6.50
C LEU A 122 9.93 5.28 -5.25
N GLY A 123 9.88 5.95 -4.10
CA GLY A 123 10.41 5.45 -2.83
C GLY A 123 9.49 4.49 -2.08
N HIS A 124 8.19 4.52 -2.38
CA HIS A 124 7.18 3.61 -1.84
C HIS A 124 7.00 2.34 -2.70
N GLU A 125 7.12 2.46 -4.02
CA GLU A 125 6.98 1.37 -4.98
C GLU A 125 8.32 0.61 -5.14
N GLU A 126 8.82 -0.01 -4.06
CA GLU A 126 9.97 -0.93 -4.15
C GLU A 126 9.63 -2.28 -4.81
N ASN A 127 8.39 -2.47 -5.28
CA ASN A 127 8.02 -3.58 -6.15
C ASN A 127 7.44 -3.02 -7.44
N GLY A 128 8.30 -2.90 -8.46
CA GLY A 128 7.89 -2.74 -9.85
C GLY A 128 7.13 -3.97 -10.34
N VAL A 129 5.89 -4.15 -9.88
CA VAL A 129 4.95 -5.04 -10.56
C VAL A 129 4.44 -4.26 -11.78
N CYS A 130 5.22 -4.33 -12.85
CA CYS A 130 4.63 -4.30 -14.18
C CYS A 130 3.70 -5.52 -14.24
N ILE A 131 2.40 -5.31 -14.07
CA ILE A 131 1.42 -6.33 -14.44
C ILE A 131 1.38 -6.25 -15.97
N GLU A 132 2.01 -7.22 -16.62
CA GLU A 132 1.88 -7.44 -18.07
C GLU A 132 0.59 -8.21 -18.36
#